data_AF-A0A7Z0TQ50-F1
#
_entry.id   AF-A0A7Z0TQ50-F1
#
_cell.length_a   1.000
_cell.length_b   1.000
_cell.length_c   1.000
_cell.angle_alpha   90.00
_cell.angle_beta   90.00
_cell.angle_gamma   90.00
#
_symmetry.space_group_name_H-M   'P 1'
#
loop_
_entity.id
_entity.type
_entity.pdbx_description
1 polymer ?
#
loop_
_entity_poly.entity_id
_entity_poly.type
_entity_poly.pdbx_seq_one_letter_code
_entity_poly.pdbx_strand_id
1 'polypeptide(L)'
;MNRSYVVQILVPKETGKGEPVSKEWFDKFLQKLTDEFGGATSYIRAPAKGLWRSGDTTERDDIAVVEVMAAKLAPEFWRSLRERLERELSQEEIVIRAQEIIAL
;
A
#
# COMPACT_ATOMS: atom_id res chain seq x y z
N MET A 1 -2.64 22.80 15.77
CA MET A 1 -1.67 21.67 15.80
C MET A 1 -1.66 21.05 14.42
N ASN A 2 -0.52 21.07 13.72
CA ASN A 2 -0.39 20.27 12.49
C ASN A 2 -0.32 18.82 12.92
N ARG A 3 -1.38 18.06 12.64
CA ARG A 3 -1.42 16.62 12.89
C ARG A 3 -0.79 15.90 11.70
N SER A 4 0.25 15.12 11.95
CA SER A 4 0.83 14.21 10.96
C SER A 4 0.24 12.82 11.13
N TYR A 5 0.20 12.05 10.06
CA TYR A 5 -0.36 10.70 10.05
C TYR A 5 0.61 9.74 9.37
N VAL A 6 0.60 8.49 9.82
CA VAL A 6 1.07 7.36 9.02
C VAL A 6 -0.13 6.67 8.42
N VAL A 7 -0.16 6.57 7.10
CA VAL A 7 -1.20 5.88 6.34
C VAL A 7 -0.65 4.54 5.89
N GLN A 8 -1.37 3.46 6.19
CA GLN A 8 -1.05 2.10 5.82
C GLN A 8 -2.04 1.59 4.80
N ILE A 9 -1.52 1.10 3.69
CA ILE A 9 -2.27 0.49 2.60
C ILE A 9 -1.92 -0.98 2.57
N LEU A 10 -2.94 -1.84 2.73
CA LEU A 10 -2.78 -3.28 2.63
C LEU A 10 -3.08 -3.68 1.18
N VAL A 11 -2.01 -3.98 0.44
CA VAL A 11 -2.09 -4.33 -0.98
C VAL A 11 -1.94 -5.84 -1.14
N PRO A 12 -2.91 -6.56 -1.70
CA PRO A 12 -2.77 -7.98 -1.95
C PRO A 12 -1.72 -8.21 -3.05
N LYS A 13 -0.98 -9.32 -2.95
CA LYS A 13 -0.04 -9.73 -4.01
C LYS A 13 -0.72 -10.44 -5.18
N GLU A 14 -1.99 -10.77 -5.06
CA GLU A 14 -2.82 -11.33 -6.13
C GLU A 14 -4.07 -10.47 -6.35
N THR A 15 -4.56 -10.44 -7.57
CA THR A 15 -5.85 -9.85 -7.91
C THR A 15 -6.98 -10.74 -7.38
N GLY A 16 -8.22 -10.23 -7.30
CA GLY A 16 -9.38 -11.06 -6.92
C GLY A 16 -9.71 -12.16 -7.94
N LYS A 17 -8.95 -12.28 -9.04
CA LYS A 17 -9.01 -13.36 -10.01
C LYS A 17 -7.93 -14.43 -9.79
N GLY A 18 -7.09 -14.28 -8.76
CA GLY A 18 -5.96 -15.19 -8.48
C GLY A 18 -4.74 -14.98 -9.36
N GLU A 19 -4.64 -13.85 -10.07
CA GLU A 19 -3.45 -13.51 -10.87
C GLU A 19 -2.46 -12.70 -10.02
N PRO A 20 -1.15 -12.98 -10.08
CA PRO A 20 -0.17 -12.20 -9.33
C PRO A 20 -0.13 -10.74 -9.81
N VAL A 21 -0.09 -9.81 -8.85
CA VAL A 21 0.10 -8.39 -9.12
C VAL A 21 1.54 -8.18 -9.58
N SER A 22 1.71 -7.62 -10.78
CA SER A 22 3.03 -7.50 -11.38
C SER A 22 3.92 -6.50 -10.63
N LYS A 23 5.24 -6.70 -10.76
CA LYS A 23 6.23 -5.78 -10.19
C LYS A 23 6.07 -4.38 -10.76
N GLU A 24 5.83 -4.27 -12.07
CA GLU A 24 5.67 -3.00 -12.77
C GLU A 24 4.44 -2.24 -12.26
N TRP A 25 3.37 -2.94 -11.88
CA TRP A 25 2.21 -2.31 -11.27
C TRP A 25 2.58 -1.74 -9.90
N PHE A 26 3.28 -2.51 -9.07
CA PHE A 26 3.75 -2.05 -7.75
C PHE A 26 4.69 -0.86 -7.85
N ASP A 27 5.67 -0.90 -8.76
CA ASP A 27 6.65 0.18 -8.94
C ASP A 27 5.94 1.48 -9.35
N LYS A 28 4.96 1.42 -10.26
CA LYS A 28 4.13 2.59 -10.64
C LYS A 28 3.27 3.09 -9.49
N PHE A 29 2.71 2.19 -8.70
CA PHE A 29 1.92 2.54 -7.53
C PHE A 29 2.76 3.32 -6.50
N LEU A 30 3.97 2.84 -6.20
CA LEU A 30 4.90 3.49 -5.28
C LEU A 30 5.40 4.83 -5.82
N GLN A 31 5.67 4.93 -7.11
CA GLN A 31 6.06 6.20 -7.74
C GLN A 31 4.98 7.25 -7.57
N LYS A 32 3.71 6.91 -7.83
CA LYS A 32 2.59 7.84 -7.65
C LYS A 32 2.48 8.36 -6.20
N LEU A 33 2.65 7.48 -5.21
CA LEU A 33 2.63 7.89 -3.80
C LEU A 33 3.80 8.80 -3.45
N THR A 34 4.97 8.55 -4.05
CA THR A 34 6.16 9.38 -3.88
C THR A 34 5.95 10.77 -4.48
N ASP A 35 5.38 10.86 -5.68
CA ASP A 35 5.12 12.11 -6.37
C ASP A 35 4.10 12.98 -5.61
N GLU A 36 3.05 12.37 -5.05
CA GLU A 36 1.99 13.10 -4.34
C GLU A 36 2.43 13.59 -2.95
N PHE A 37 3.17 12.77 -2.19
CA PHE A 37 3.51 13.07 -0.79
C PHE A 37 4.97 13.51 -0.58
N GLY A 38 5.73 13.70 -1.66
CA GLY A 38 7.04 14.37 -1.67
C GLY A 38 8.14 13.67 -0.87
N GLY A 39 7.93 12.41 -0.52
CA GLY A 39 8.78 11.68 0.42
C GLY A 39 8.05 10.57 1.13
N ALA A 40 7.12 9.89 0.43
CA ALA A 40 6.57 8.64 0.93
C ALA A 40 7.76 7.75 1.29
N THR A 41 8.05 7.64 2.58
CA THR A 41 8.98 6.65 3.08
C THR A 41 8.21 5.35 2.95
N SER A 42 8.14 4.85 1.72
CA SER A 42 7.40 3.68 1.30
C SER A 42 8.13 2.47 1.83
N TYR A 43 8.03 2.29 3.15
CA TYR A 43 8.51 1.11 3.80
C TYR A 43 7.52 0.00 3.44
N ILE A 44 7.94 -0.89 2.53
CA ILE A 44 7.16 -2.08 2.20
C ILE A 44 7.42 -3.09 3.33
N ARG A 45 6.47 -3.24 4.26
CA ARG A 45 6.41 -4.44 5.09
C ARG A 45 5.70 -5.53 4.30
N ALA A 46 6.46 -6.20 3.45
CA ALA A 46 6.18 -7.56 3.01
C ALA A 46 7.13 -8.49 3.77
N PRO A 47 6.87 -9.81 3.87
CA PRO A 47 7.91 -10.77 4.19
C PRO A 47 9.11 -10.45 3.28
N ALA A 48 10.23 -10.11 3.91
CA ALA A 48 11.38 -9.40 3.37
C ALA A 48 11.78 -9.80 1.95
N LYS A 49 11.97 -8.83 1.03
CA LYS A 49 12.82 -8.90 -0.20
C LYS A 49 12.70 -10.14 -1.12
N GLY A 50 11.84 -11.10 -0.81
CA GLY A 50 11.69 -12.42 -1.44
C GLY A 50 10.46 -12.50 -2.32
N LEU A 51 9.76 -11.38 -2.53
CA LEU A 51 8.62 -11.18 -3.43
C LEU A 51 8.81 -11.74 -4.85
N TRP A 52 10.04 -12.08 -5.26
CA TRP A 52 10.36 -12.68 -6.57
C TRP A 52 11.30 -13.89 -6.49
N ARG A 53 11.54 -14.47 -5.30
CA ARG A 53 12.25 -15.75 -5.19
C ARG A 53 11.22 -16.84 -4.99
N SER A 54 10.93 -17.58 -6.07
CA SER A 54 10.24 -18.86 -6.02
C SER A 54 10.91 -19.73 -4.95
N GLY A 55 10.18 -20.09 -3.91
CA GLY A 55 10.77 -20.81 -2.79
C GLY A 55 9.77 -21.00 -1.66
N ASP A 56 8.85 -21.91 -1.93
CA ASP A 56 8.26 -22.90 -1.02
C ASP A 56 7.80 -22.46 0.38
N THR A 57 6.57 -22.89 0.70
CA THR A 57 5.92 -22.89 2.03
C THR A 57 5.55 -21.54 2.64
N THR A 58 4.30 -21.10 2.43
CA THR A 58 3.16 -21.37 3.34
C THR A 58 2.00 -20.48 2.87
N GLU A 59 0.92 -21.12 2.41
CA GLU A 59 -0.35 -20.48 2.06
C GLU A 59 -0.97 -19.81 3.31
N ARG A 60 -0.67 -18.53 3.53
CA ARG A 60 -1.51 -17.54 4.23
C ARG A 60 -0.79 -16.19 4.27
N ASP A 61 -1.48 -15.16 3.79
CA ASP A 61 -1.19 -13.74 3.98
C ASP A 61 -0.06 -13.12 3.14
N ASP A 62 -0.19 -13.29 1.83
CA ASP A 62 0.60 -12.57 0.82
C ASP A 62 0.07 -11.13 0.61
N ILE A 63 0.11 -10.32 1.66
CA ILE A 63 -0.24 -8.89 1.63
C ILE A 63 1.04 -8.06 1.76
N ALA A 64 1.22 -7.09 0.87
CA ALA A 64 2.22 -6.05 0.99
C ALA A 64 1.64 -4.84 1.74
N VAL A 65 2.28 -4.42 2.83
CA VAL A 65 1.89 -3.20 3.54
C VAL A 65 2.75 -2.05 3.05
N VAL A 66 2.12 -1.01 2.52
CA VAL A 66 2.77 0.23 2.10
C VAL A 66 2.45 1.34 3.10
N GLU A 67 3.49 1.93 3.67
CA GLU A 67 3.38 3.05 4.62
C GLU A 67 3.68 4.38 3.95
N VAL A 68 2.86 5.40 4.23
CA VAL A 68 3.03 6.77 3.75
C VAL A 68 2.90 7.74 4.93
N MET A 69 3.95 8.50 5.21
CA MET A 69 3.86 9.62 6.14
C MET A 69 3.20 10.81 5.44
N ALA A 70 2.16 11.37 6.06
CA ALA A 70 1.40 12.49 5.51
C ALA A 70 1.27 13.62 6.55
N ALA A 71 1.68 14.83 6.18
CA ALA A 71 1.58 16.02 7.05
C ALA A 71 0.13 16.47 7.31
N LYS A 72 -0.82 15.95 6.52
CA LYS A 72 -2.27 16.10 6.68
C LYS A 72 -2.94 14.83 6.16
N LEU A 73 -4.10 14.47 6.71
CA LEU A 73 -4.75 13.22 6.33
C LEU A 73 -5.24 13.21 4.87
N ALA A 74 -5.74 14.30 4.28
CA ALA A 74 -6.23 14.31 2.88
C ALA A 74 -7.19 13.13 2.52
N PRO A 75 -8.35 12.99 3.21
CA PRO A 75 -9.23 11.83 3.10
C PRO A 75 -9.75 11.55 1.68
N GLU A 76 -10.05 12.58 0.90
CA GLU A 76 -10.55 12.44 -0.48
C GLU A 76 -9.53 11.77 -1.42
N PHE A 77 -8.24 12.04 -1.21
CA PHE A 77 -7.18 11.37 -1.95
C PHE A 77 -7.19 9.87 -1.64
N TRP A 78 -7.20 9.49 -0.36
CA TRP A 78 -7.16 8.08 0.05
C TRP A 78 -8.40 7.31 -0.37
N ARG A 79 -9.57 7.95 -0.31
CA ARG A 79 -10.82 7.34 -0.81
C ARG A 79 -10.74 7.07 -2.31
N SER A 80 -10.32 8.07 -3.08
CA SER A 80 -10.16 7.94 -4.53
C SER A 80 -9.09 6.89 -4.89
N LEU A 81 -8.01 6.81 -4.11
CA LEU A 81 -6.98 5.81 -4.27
C LEU A 81 -7.53 4.40 -3.99
N ARG A 82 -8.24 4.20 -2.88
CA ARG A 82 -8.85 2.91 -2.50
C ARG A 82 -9.76 2.39 -3.61
N GLU A 83 -10.70 3.20 -4.06
CA GLU A 83 -11.65 2.83 -5.11
C GLU A 83 -10.95 2.48 -6.43
N ARG A 84 -9.83 3.16 -6.74
CA ARG A 84 -9.01 2.82 -7.90
C ARG A 84 -8.31 1.47 -7.73
N LEU A 85 -7.72 1.21 -6.56
CA LEU A 85 -7.03 -0.05 -6.27
C LEU A 85 -7.99 -1.24 -6.32
N GLU A 86 -9.19 -1.10 -5.74
CA GLU A 86 -10.25 -2.12 -5.79
C GLU A 86 -10.59 -2.50 -7.24
N ARG A 87 -10.74 -1.51 -8.12
CA ARG A 87 -10.98 -1.75 -9.55
C ARG A 87 -9.79 -2.38 -10.27
N GLU A 88 -8.59 -1.83 -10.10
CA GLU A 88 -7.39 -2.30 -10.80
C GLU A 88 -6.99 -3.73 -10.39
N LEU A 89 -7.15 -4.06 -9.11
CA LEU A 89 -6.80 -5.37 -8.56
C LEU A 89 -7.99 -6.34 -8.53
N SER A 90 -9.17 -5.94 -9.00
CA SER A 90 -10.40 -6.74 -8.91
C SER A 90 -10.70 -7.22 -7.48
N GLN A 91 -10.44 -6.38 -6.47
CA GLN A 91 -10.64 -6.69 -5.05
C GLN A 91 -11.93 -6.05 -4.55
N GLU A 92 -12.71 -6.77 -3.75
CA GLU A 92 -13.96 -6.25 -3.18
C GLU A 92 -13.70 -5.17 -2.12
N GLU A 93 -12.62 -5.32 -1.35
CA GLU A 93 -12.23 -4.37 -0.31
C GLU A 93 -10.71 -4.21 -0.25
N ILE A 94 -10.25 -2.95 -0.27
CA ILE A 94 -8.87 -2.59 0.04
C ILE A 94 -8.83 -1.78 1.33
N VAL A 95 -8.05 -2.26 2.31
CA VAL A 95 -7.89 -1.57 3.59
C VAL A 95 -6.85 -0.46 3.46
N ILE A 96 -7.31 0.78 3.67
CA ILE A 96 -6.45 1.95 3.90
C ILE A 96 -6.80 2.50 5.29
N ARG A 97 -5.80 2.54 6.18
CA ARG A 97 -5.97 3.05 7.55
C ARG A 97 -4.94 4.13 7.85
N ALA A 98 -5.28 5.03 8.78
CA ALA A 98 -4.39 6.10 9.20
C ALA A 98 -4.25 6.13 10.72
N GLN A 99 -3.05 6.43 11.20
CA GLN A 99 -2.74 6.62 12.62
C GLN A 99 -2.10 8.00 12.80
N GLU A 100 -2.58 8.77 13.78
CA GLU A 100 -1.97 10.06 14.13
C GLU A 100 -0.56 9.84 14.71
N ILE A 101 0.40 10.64 14.27
CA ILE A 101 1.78 10.62 14.73
C ILE A 101 1.93 11.64 15.86
N ILE A 102 2.36 11.16 17.02
CA ILE A 102 2.78 11.99 18.15
C ILE A 102 4.31 11.94 18.20
N ALA A 103 4.97 13.06 17.88
CA ALA A 103 6.41 13.19 18.08
C ALA A 103 6.70 13.33 19.58
N LEU A 104 7.67 12.57 20.09
CA LEU A 104 8.12 12.58 21.49
C LEU A 104 9.37 13.44 21.65
#